data_AF-A0A2I8DSU1-F1
#
_entry.id   AF-A0A2I8DSU1-F1
#
_cell.length_a   1.000
_cell.length_b   1.000
_cell.length_c   1.000
_cell.angle_alpha   90.00
_cell.angle_beta   90.00
_cell.angle_gamma   90.00
#
_symmetry.space_group_name_H-M   'P 1'
#
loop_
_entity.id
_entity.type
_entity.pdbx_description
1 polymer ?
#
loop_
_entity_poly.entity_id
_entity_poly.type
_entity_poly.pdbx_seq_one_letter_code
_entity_poly.pdbx_strand_id
1 'polypeptide(L)'
;MFAFDIPAQPLQAALEQYSNVTGGSVVYRAALTVGRRSAAVKGIHTPEAALRMLIEGSGLVAEYTATNAVVLQPEPAAPAVARRPANPTGSFYRSYYGLIQAGVRDALCGLPALAVGSFRAAVSFGVSEQGRVRDAHLLDSSGDADRDEAITQALNGIALGKAPPEGLAQPFVMLIVPQSADHDRACVIR
;
A
#
# COMPACT_ATOMS: atom_id res chain seq x y z
N MET A 1 -18.74 -11.87 -30.86
CA MET A 1 -18.39 -10.83 -31.85
C MET A 1 -19.57 -9.89 -31.98
N PHE A 2 -19.35 -8.58 -31.93
CA PHE A 2 -20.39 -7.57 -31.94
C PHE A 2 -20.09 -6.55 -33.05
N ALA A 3 -21.15 -6.02 -33.66
CA ALA A 3 -21.02 -4.92 -34.61
C ALA A 3 -20.91 -3.60 -33.83
N PHE A 4 -19.77 -2.93 -33.98
CA PHE A 4 -19.52 -1.62 -33.39
C PHE A 4 -19.59 -0.54 -34.48
N ASP A 5 -20.23 0.58 -34.16
CA ASP A 5 -20.21 1.81 -34.96
C ASP A 5 -20.13 3.00 -33.99
N ILE A 6 -18.97 3.16 -33.36
CA ILE A 6 -18.70 4.18 -32.35
C ILE A 6 -17.76 5.23 -32.95
N PRO A 7 -18.23 6.48 -33.20
CA PRO A 7 -17.37 7.54 -33.71
C PRO A 7 -16.40 8.08 -32.66
N ALA A 8 -15.37 8.81 -33.10
CA ALA A 8 -14.41 9.45 -32.20
C ALA A 8 -15.08 10.58 -31.39
N GLN A 9 -15.29 10.35 -30.10
CA GLN A 9 -16.09 11.22 -29.24
C GLN A 9 -15.47 11.33 -27.83
N PRO A 10 -16.04 12.10 -26.89
CA PRO A 10 -15.57 12.10 -25.50
C PRO A 10 -15.54 10.68 -24.95
N LEU A 11 -14.45 10.29 -24.32
CA LEU A 11 -14.17 8.91 -23.96
C LEU A 11 -15.28 8.30 -23.10
N GLN A 12 -15.86 9.08 -22.19
CA GLN A 12 -16.99 8.68 -21.35
C GLN A 12 -18.20 8.21 -22.19
N ALA A 13 -18.65 9.00 -23.15
CA ALA A 13 -19.79 8.67 -24.01
C ALA A 13 -19.52 7.43 -24.87
N ALA A 14 -18.26 7.25 -25.29
CA ALA A 14 -17.84 6.09 -26.06
C ALA A 14 -17.86 4.79 -25.25
N LEU A 15 -17.42 4.84 -23.99
CA LEU A 15 -17.45 3.70 -23.07
C LEU A 15 -18.89 3.31 -22.71
N GLU A 16 -19.78 4.28 -22.54
CA GLU A 16 -21.21 4.02 -22.31
C GLU A 16 -21.85 3.30 -23.51
N GLN A 17 -21.57 3.73 -24.75
CA GLN A 17 -22.04 3.03 -25.95
C GLN A 17 -21.44 1.62 -26.06
N TYR A 18 -20.16 1.45 -25.76
CA TYR A 18 -19.50 0.15 -25.75
C TYR A 18 -20.14 -0.82 -24.73
N SER A 19 -20.42 -0.34 -23.52
CA SER A 19 -21.12 -1.11 -22.48
C SER A 19 -22.53 -1.51 -22.91
N ASN A 20 -23.25 -0.63 -23.59
CA ASN A 20 -24.58 -0.94 -24.12
C ASN A 20 -24.56 -2.03 -25.21
N VAL A 21 -23.54 -2.05 -26.06
CA VAL A 21 -23.41 -3.06 -27.14
C VAL A 21 -22.98 -4.43 -26.59
N THR A 22 -22.07 -4.45 -25.62
CA THR A 22 -21.48 -5.68 -25.09
C THR A 22 -22.21 -6.26 -23.88
N GLY A 23 -23.05 -5.47 -23.21
CA GLY A 23 -23.67 -5.82 -21.93
C GLY A 23 -22.66 -5.90 -20.77
N GLY A 24 -21.40 -5.49 -20.98
CA GLY A 24 -20.34 -5.54 -19.99
C GLY A 24 -20.32 -4.35 -19.05
N SER A 25 -19.98 -4.58 -17.78
CA SER A 25 -19.79 -3.52 -16.80
C SER A 25 -18.34 -3.03 -16.85
N VAL A 26 -18.12 -1.84 -17.42
CA VAL A 26 -16.81 -1.19 -17.42
C VAL A 26 -16.72 -0.28 -16.21
N VAL A 27 -15.84 -0.62 -15.27
CA VAL A 27 -15.61 0.14 -14.04
C VAL A 27 -14.42 1.06 -14.25
N TYR A 28 -14.62 2.36 -14.11
CA TYR A 28 -13.54 3.34 -14.25
C TYR A 28 -13.75 4.50 -13.28
N ARG A 29 -12.65 5.16 -12.90
CA ARG A 29 -12.72 6.43 -12.18
C ARG A 29 -13.07 7.52 -13.18
N ALA A 30 -14.15 8.27 -12.97
CA ALA A 30 -14.59 9.34 -13.88
C ALA A 30 -13.46 10.35 -14.19
N ALA A 31 -12.58 10.64 -13.24
CA ALA A 31 -11.42 11.51 -13.43
C ALA A 31 -10.47 11.06 -14.57
N LEU A 32 -10.47 9.78 -14.94
CA LEU A 32 -9.62 9.24 -16.01
C LEU A 32 -10.18 9.50 -17.42
N THR A 33 -11.47 9.85 -17.54
CA THR A 33 -12.13 10.11 -18.83
C THR A 33 -12.35 11.61 -19.09
N VAL A 34 -12.22 12.47 -18.07
CA VAL A 34 -12.36 13.93 -18.20
C VAL A 34 -11.32 14.49 -19.17
N GLY A 35 -11.79 15.18 -20.21
CA GLY A 35 -10.94 15.81 -21.22
C GLY A 35 -10.28 14.84 -22.21
N ARG A 36 -10.58 13.53 -22.13
CA ARG A 36 -10.04 12.52 -23.05
C ARG A 36 -11.04 12.19 -24.16
N ARG A 37 -10.51 11.80 -25.31
CA ARG A 37 -11.28 11.42 -26.49
C ARG A 37 -10.98 9.96 -26.83
N SER A 38 -11.99 9.24 -27.29
CA SER A 38 -11.85 7.90 -27.85
C SER A 38 -11.47 7.95 -29.33
N ALA A 39 -10.88 6.88 -29.82
CA ALA A 39 -10.79 6.64 -31.26
C ALA A 39 -12.14 6.15 -31.81
N ALA A 40 -12.28 6.18 -33.14
CA ALA A 40 -13.45 5.62 -33.81
C ALA A 40 -13.27 4.10 -33.98
N VAL A 41 -14.30 3.32 -33.63
CA VAL A 41 -14.33 1.87 -33.79
C VAL A 41 -15.51 1.50 -34.65
N LYS A 42 -15.23 0.94 -35.83
CA LYS A 42 -16.25 0.49 -36.77
C LYS A 42 -15.96 -0.93 -37.27
N GLY A 43 -17.00 -1.76 -37.37
CA GLY A 43 -16.93 -3.12 -37.88
C GLY A 43 -17.24 -4.18 -36.82
N ILE A 44 -17.05 -5.45 -37.19
CA ILE A 44 -17.32 -6.59 -36.32
C ILE A 44 -16.06 -6.94 -35.55
N HIS A 45 -16.08 -6.74 -34.23
CA HIS A 45 -14.94 -6.98 -33.35
C HIS A 45 -15.36 -7.79 -32.13
N THR A 46 -14.39 -8.36 -31.43
CA THR A 46 -14.64 -8.87 -30.07
C THR A 46 -14.71 -7.69 -29.09
N PRO A 47 -15.40 -7.82 -27.95
CA PRO A 47 -15.43 -6.78 -26.92
C PRO A 47 -14.01 -6.29 -26.58
N GLU A 48 -13.07 -7.22 -26.45
CA GLU A 48 -11.71 -6.91 -26.03
C GLU A 48 -10.92 -6.15 -27.09
N ALA A 49 -11.07 -6.54 -28.36
CA ALA A 49 -10.46 -5.86 -29.48
C ALA A 49 -11.05 -4.46 -29.66
N ALA A 50 -12.39 -4.34 -29.59
CA ALA A 50 -13.09 -3.07 -29.72
C ALA A 50 -12.72 -2.10 -28.60
N LEU A 51 -12.65 -2.55 -27.35
CA LEU A 51 -12.27 -1.69 -26.23
C LEU A 51 -10.82 -1.19 -26.35
N ARG A 52 -9.90 -2.05 -26.78
CA ARG A 52 -8.51 -1.67 -26.99
C ARG A 52 -8.37 -0.60 -28.08
N MET A 53 -9.08 -0.74 -29.19
CA MET A 53 -9.13 0.27 -30.24
C MET A 53 -9.82 1.55 -29.74
N LEU A 54 -10.87 1.44 -28.93
CA LEU A 54 -11.62 2.60 -28.43
C LEU A 54 -10.77 3.51 -27.53
N ILE A 55 -9.95 2.91 -26.68
CA ILE A 55 -9.06 3.62 -25.75
C ILE A 55 -7.68 3.94 -26.35
N GLU A 56 -7.45 3.57 -27.61
CA GLU A 56 -6.22 3.86 -28.33
C GLU A 56 -6.00 5.37 -28.44
N GLY A 57 -4.80 5.85 -28.08
CA GLY A 57 -4.48 7.29 -28.05
C GLY A 57 -5.02 8.05 -26.83
N SER A 58 -5.81 7.41 -25.94
CA SER A 58 -6.25 8.02 -24.69
C SER A 58 -5.25 7.87 -23.53
N GLY A 59 -4.17 7.11 -23.74
CA GLY A 59 -3.18 6.76 -22.71
C GLY A 59 -3.79 5.93 -21.58
N LEU A 60 -4.75 5.07 -21.92
CA LEU A 60 -5.40 4.13 -21.01
C LEU A 60 -5.23 2.71 -21.52
N VAL A 61 -5.10 1.77 -20.59
CA VAL A 61 -5.15 0.33 -20.81
C VAL A 61 -6.37 -0.26 -20.10
N ALA A 62 -6.96 -1.27 -20.73
CA ALA A 62 -8.05 -2.05 -20.18
C ALA A 62 -7.49 -3.30 -19.49
N GLU A 63 -7.71 -3.41 -18.18
CA GLU A 63 -7.38 -4.59 -17.39
C GLU A 63 -8.65 -5.38 -17.08
N TYR A 64 -8.68 -6.66 -17.47
CA TYR A 64 -9.83 -7.53 -17.28
C TYR A 64 -9.73 -8.20 -15.91
N THR A 65 -10.64 -7.85 -15.00
CA THR A 65 -10.64 -8.39 -13.63
C THR A 65 -11.57 -9.58 -13.47
N ALA A 66 -12.56 -9.74 -14.36
CA ALA A 66 -13.43 -10.91 -14.47
C ALA A 66 -14.04 -11.01 -15.89
N THR A 67 -14.77 -12.09 -16.19
CA THR A 67 -15.34 -12.39 -17.52
C THR A 67 -16.15 -11.24 -18.14
N ASN A 68 -16.82 -10.40 -17.32
CA ASN A 68 -17.61 -9.24 -17.78
C ASN A 68 -17.25 -7.94 -17.03
N ALA A 69 -16.08 -7.87 -16.39
CA ALA A 69 -15.65 -6.70 -15.62
C ALA A 69 -14.30 -6.20 -16.11
N VAL A 70 -14.27 -4.93 -16.55
CA VAL A 70 -13.08 -4.29 -17.09
C VAL A 70 -12.77 -3.02 -16.31
N VAL A 71 -11.51 -2.88 -15.91
CA VAL A 71 -11.00 -1.70 -15.21
C VAL A 71 -10.08 -0.92 -16.15
N LEU A 72 -10.37 0.36 -16.35
CA LEU A 72 -9.50 1.26 -17.11
C LEU A 72 -8.44 1.89 -16.21
N GLN A 73 -7.18 1.81 -16.62
CA GLN A 73 -6.04 2.39 -15.91
C GLN A 73 -5.15 3.18 -16.87
N PRO A 74 -4.39 4.19 -16.40
CA PRO A 74 -3.37 4.85 -17.20
C PRO A 74 -2.40 3.83 -17.79
N GLU A 75 -2.13 3.94 -19.09
CA GLU A 75 -1.09 3.12 -19.73
C GLU A 75 0.24 3.40 -19.03
N PRO A 76 0.88 2.37 -18.44
CA PRO A 76 2.23 2.53 -17.94
C PRO A 76 3.12 2.75 -19.16
N ALA A 77 3.66 3.97 -19.30
CA ALA A 77 4.74 4.21 -20.23
C ALA A 77 5.85 3.16 -19.98
N ALA A 78 6.37 2.57 -21.07
CA ALA A 78 7.34 1.48 -21.09
C ALA A 78 8.45 1.59 -20.01
N PRO A 79 9.04 0.47 -19.57
CA PRO A 79 9.66 0.34 -18.26
C PRO A 79 11.01 1.07 -18.18
N ALA A 80 10.97 2.36 -17.89
CA ALA A 80 12.05 2.96 -17.11
C ALA A 80 11.86 2.47 -15.68
N VAL A 81 12.79 1.62 -15.23
CA VAL A 81 13.04 1.23 -13.83
C VAL A 81 12.30 2.17 -12.89
N ALA A 82 11.25 1.68 -12.24
CA ALA A 82 10.35 2.50 -11.44
C ALA A 82 11.07 3.11 -10.23
N ARG A 83 11.83 4.19 -10.46
CA ARG A 83 11.90 5.28 -9.50
C ARG A 83 10.54 5.97 -9.60
N ARG A 84 9.58 5.46 -8.81
CA ARG A 84 8.52 6.32 -8.25
C ARG A 84 9.18 7.68 -7.97
N PRO A 85 8.57 8.82 -8.33
CA PRO A 85 9.11 10.10 -7.90
C PRO A 85 9.36 9.97 -6.41
N ALA A 86 10.63 10.02 -6.04
CA ALA A 86 11.05 9.89 -4.67
C ALA A 86 10.48 11.14 -4.02
N ASN A 87 9.29 11.03 -3.44
CA ASN A 87 8.77 12.05 -2.57
C ASN A 87 9.82 12.10 -1.45
N PRO A 88 10.70 13.12 -1.40
CA PRO A 88 11.88 13.06 -0.54
C PRO A 88 11.45 12.87 0.91
N THR A 89 10.31 13.47 1.26
CA THR A 89 9.59 13.29 2.52
C THR A 89 9.15 11.83 2.76
N GLY A 90 8.52 11.18 1.77
CA GLY A 90 8.09 9.78 1.89
C GLY A 90 9.23 8.75 1.89
N SER A 91 10.38 9.08 1.30
CA SER A 91 11.61 8.29 1.43
C SER A 91 12.19 8.44 2.84
N PHE A 92 12.24 9.66 3.35
CA PHE A 92 12.77 9.97 4.68
C PHE A 92 11.92 9.34 5.79
N TYR A 93 10.59 9.41 5.70
CA TYR A 93 9.68 8.76 6.63
C TYR A 93 9.84 7.23 6.63
N ARG A 94 9.97 6.60 5.45
CA ARG A 94 10.24 5.15 5.35
C ARG A 94 11.55 4.75 6.02
N SER A 95 12.62 5.52 5.81
CA SER A 95 13.90 5.29 6.48
C SER A 95 13.76 5.44 8.00
N TYR A 96 13.01 6.44 8.47
CA TYR A 96 12.79 6.66 9.89
C TYR A 96 11.93 5.56 10.54
N TYR A 97 10.84 5.12 9.90
CA TYR A 97 10.06 3.97 10.35
C TYR A 97 10.91 2.69 10.40
N GLY A 98 11.83 2.50 9.46
CA GLY A 98 12.79 1.39 9.49
C GLY A 98 13.72 1.41 10.70
N LEU A 99 14.16 2.60 11.14
CA LEU A 99 14.96 2.76 12.37
C LEU A 99 14.14 2.41 13.61
N ILE A 100 12.88 2.88 13.69
CA ILE A 100 11.97 2.54 14.78
C ILE A 100 11.75 1.03 14.84
N GLN A 101 11.40 0.40 13.73
CA GLN A 101 11.18 -1.05 13.67
C GLN A 101 12.43 -1.84 14.05
N ALA A 102 13.62 -1.41 13.61
CA ALA A 102 14.87 -2.05 13.97
C ALA A 102 15.17 -1.92 15.47
N GLY A 103 15.02 -0.73 16.05
CA GLY A 103 15.26 -0.49 17.48
C GLY A 103 14.28 -1.23 18.38
N VAL A 104 12.99 -1.24 18.03
CA VAL A 104 11.97 -2.03 18.76
C VAL A 104 12.29 -3.52 18.65
N ARG A 105 12.60 -4.03 17.45
CA ARG A 105 12.96 -5.44 17.27
C ARG A 105 14.17 -5.83 18.12
N ASP A 106 15.23 -5.01 18.11
CA ASP A 106 16.46 -5.28 18.86
C ASP A 106 16.20 -5.34 20.38
N ALA A 107 15.44 -4.38 20.91
CA ALA A 107 15.05 -4.36 22.31
C ALA A 107 14.19 -5.57 22.71
N LEU A 108 13.27 -5.99 21.85
CA LEU A 108 12.39 -7.13 22.11
C LEU A 108 13.10 -8.48 21.91
N CYS A 109 14.11 -8.57 21.04
CA CYS A 109 14.90 -9.79 20.82
C CYS A 109 15.64 -10.26 22.08
N GLY A 110 15.97 -9.35 23.00
CA GLY A 110 16.63 -9.67 24.27
C GLY A 110 15.69 -10.18 25.36
N LEU A 111 14.37 -10.22 25.14
CA LEU A 111 13.38 -10.56 26.17
C LEU A 111 13.00 -12.04 26.14
N PRO A 112 13.36 -12.84 27.17
CA PRO A 112 12.94 -14.25 27.27
C PRO A 112 11.42 -14.41 27.33
N ALA A 113 10.72 -13.42 27.92
CA ALA A 113 9.27 -13.40 28.05
C ALA A 113 8.52 -13.40 26.70
N LEU A 114 9.20 -13.01 25.61
CA LEU A 114 8.63 -12.97 24.25
C LEU A 114 8.98 -14.21 23.41
N ALA A 115 9.85 -15.10 23.92
CA ALA A 115 10.30 -16.29 23.20
C ALA A 115 9.25 -17.41 23.14
N VAL A 116 8.21 -17.34 23.98
CA VAL A 116 7.24 -18.44 24.15
C VAL A 116 5.81 -17.92 24.01
N GLY A 117 5.05 -18.50 23.07
CA GLY A 117 3.60 -18.33 22.95
C GLY A 117 3.13 -17.59 21.69
N SER A 118 1.83 -17.68 21.41
CA SER A 118 1.15 -16.95 20.34
C SER A 118 0.46 -15.71 20.90
N PHE A 119 1.22 -14.75 21.42
CA PHE A 119 0.67 -13.49 21.90
C PHE A 119 0.70 -12.42 20.81
N ARG A 120 -0.19 -11.45 20.90
CA ARG A 120 -0.15 -10.21 20.13
C ARG A 120 -0.28 -9.07 21.12
N ALA A 121 0.50 -8.02 20.92
CA ALA A 121 0.44 -6.83 21.76
C ALA A 121 0.50 -5.61 20.87
N ALA A 122 -0.45 -4.70 21.04
CA ALA A 122 -0.40 -3.40 20.38
C ALA A 122 0.22 -2.40 21.37
N VAL A 123 1.22 -1.66 20.91
CA VAL A 123 1.92 -0.66 21.73
C VAL A 123 1.87 0.69 21.05
N SER A 124 1.80 1.74 21.85
CA SER A 124 1.87 3.13 21.42
C SER A 124 2.99 3.83 22.16
N PHE A 125 3.77 4.63 21.44
CA PHE A 125 4.86 5.40 22.03
C PHE A 125 5.18 6.64 21.20
N GLY A 126 5.69 7.67 21.85
CA GLY A 126 6.29 8.84 21.21
C GLY A 126 7.81 8.69 21.07
N VAL A 127 8.43 9.57 20.28
CA VAL A 127 9.89 9.72 20.23
C VAL A 127 10.23 11.18 20.49
N SER A 128 11.18 11.42 21.41
CA SER A 128 11.64 12.77 21.76
C SER A 128 12.55 13.37 20.70
N GLU A 129 12.83 14.67 20.83
CA GLU A 129 13.83 15.37 20.01
C GLU A 129 15.25 14.78 20.15
N GLN A 130 15.56 14.05 21.23
CA GLN A 130 16.83 13.34 21.36
C GLN A 130 16.81 11.94 20.71
N GLY A 131 15.69 11.56 20.07
CA GLY A 131 15.51 10.23 19.51
C GLY A 131 15.31 9.14 20.57
N ARG A 132 14.80 9.49 21.76
CA ARG A 132 14.44 8.50 22.79
C ARG A 132 12.95 8.18 22.75
N VAL A 133 12.61 6.90 22.87
CA VAL A 133 11.22 6.49 23.02
C VAL A 133 10.68 7.02 24.36
N ARG A 134 9.45 7.55 24.35
CA ARG A 134 8.75 8.08 25.52
C ARG A 134 7.29 7.69 25.48
N ASP A 135 6.63 7.74 26.64
CA ASP A 135 5.20 7.48 26.79
C ASP A 135 4.77 6.12 26.21
N ALA A 136 5.65 5.12 26.33
CA ALA A 136 5.36 3.77 25.85
C ALA A 136 4.29 3.15 26.74
N HIS A 137 3.20 2.71 26.12
CA HIS A 137 2.11 2.02 26.77
C HIS A 137 1.52 0.94 25.87
N LEU A 138 0.96 -0.09 26.50
CA LEU A 138 0.20 -1.12 25.81
C LEU A 138 -1.21 -0.61 25.53
N LEU A 139 -1.64 -0.75 24.28
CA LEU A 139 -3.01 -0.54 23.83
C LEU A 139 -3.86 -1.80 24.05
N ASP A 140 -3.21 -2.97 24.05
CA ASP A 140 -3.84 -4.27 24.29
C ASP A 140 -2.88 -5.17 25.06
N SER A 141 -3.40 -5.97 25.99
CA SER A 141 -2.59 -6.83 26.86
C SER A 141 -2.12 -8.08 26.11
N SER A 142 -0.89 -8.53 26.38
CA SER A 142 -0.37 -9.78 25.84
C SER A 142 -0.95 -11.04 26.51
N GLY A 143 -1.83 -10.87 27.49
CA GLY A 143 -2.41 -11.93 28.32
C GLY A 143 -1.51 -12.38 29.48
N ASP A 144 -0.38 -11.70 29.70
CA ASP A 144 0.59 -11.98 30.74
C ASP A 144 1.15 -10.66 31.28
N ALA A 145 0.98 -10.41 32.58
CA ALA A 145 1.36 -9.14 33.20
C ALA A 145 2.88 -8.93 33.28
N ASP A 146 3.65 -10.00 33.50
CA ASP A 146 5.10 -9.94 33.55
C ASP A 146 5.66 -9.63 32.15
N ARG A 147 5.06 -10.21 31.11
CA ARG A 147 5.38 -9.89 29.72
C ARG A 147 5.02 -8.45 29.36
N ASP A 148 3.84 -7.99 29.77
CA ASP A 148 3.36 -6.62 29.53
C ASP A 148 4.29 -5.56 30.16
N GLU A 149 4.74 -5.81 31.40
CA GLU A 149 5.71 -4.97 32.07
C GLU A 149 7.08 -5.00 31.36
N ALA A 150 7.57 -6.20 31.01
CA ALA A 150 8.85 -6.35 30.31
C ALA A 150 8.86 -5.63 28.95
N ILE A 151 7.76 -5.68 28.18
CA ILE A 151 7.61 -4.94 26.92
C ILE A 151 7.69 -3.44 27.18
N THR A 152 6.92 -2.95 28.15
CA THR A 152 6.85 -1.51 28.44
C THR A 152 8.19 -0.96 28.94
N GLN A 153 8.89 -1.70 29.80
CA GLN A 153 10.23 -1.33 30.28
C GLN A 153 11.25 -1.34 29.13
N ALA A 154 11.24 -2.35 28.27
CA ALA A 154 12.16 -2.44 27.14
C ALA A 154 11.96 -1.28 26.15
N LEU A 155 10.70 -0.93 25.84
CA LEU A 155 10.39 0.17 24.92
C LEU A 155 10.88 1.53 25.44
N ASN A 156 10.66 1.82 26.72
CA ASN A 156 11.11 3.08 27.34
C ASN A 156 12.64 3.21 27.39
N GLY A 157 13.39 2.10 27.29
CA GLY A 157 14.84 2.08 27.23
C GLY A 157 15.43 2.38 25.84
N ILE A 158 14.61 2.44 24.79
CA ILE A 158 15.11 2.55 23.41
C ILE A 158 15.62 3.97 23.12
N ALA A 159 16.87 4.03 22.66
CA ALA A 159 17.49 5.22 22.10
C ALA A 159 17.77 5.01 20.60
N LEU A 160 16.96 5.61 19.74
CA LEU A 160 17.10 5.57 18.28
C LEU A 160 18.22 6.48 17.78
N GLY A 161 18.68 7.43 18.62
CA GLY A 161 19.78 8.35 18.31
C GLY A 161 19.47 9.38 17.22
N LYS A 162 18.23 9.42 16.71
CA LYS A 162 17.74 10.38 15.73
C LYS A 162 16.37 10.91 16.12
N ALA A 163 16.22 12.22 16.06
CA ALA A 163 14.95 12.91 16.30
C ALA A 163 13.91 12.53 15.22
N PRO A 164 12.61 12.53 15.56
CA PRO A 164 11.55 12.38 14.59
C PRO A 164 11.57 13.56 13.59
N PRO A 165 11.43 13.27 12.29
CA PRO A 165 11.20 14.29 11.27
C PRO A 165 10.02 15.20 11.60
N GLU A 166 10.12 16.48 11.25
CA GLU A 166 8.96 17.37 11.29
C GLU A 166 7.83 16.87 10.37
N GLY A 167 6.59 16.98 10.84
CA GLY A 167 5.40 16.51 10.12
C GLY A 167 5.12 15.00 10.25
N LEU A 168 5.92 14.25 11.01
CA LEU A 168 5.64 12.84 11.28
C LEU A 168 4.56 12.73 12.38
N ALA A 169 3.45 12.06 12.07
CA ALA A 169 2.36 11.86 13.01
C ALA A 169 2.79 10.97 14.18
N GLN A 170 2.59 11.46 15.39
CA GLN A 170 2.84 10.77 16.67
C GLN A 170 1.55 10.77 17.51
N PRO A 171 1.34 9.77 18.39
CA PRO A 171 2.25 8.67 18.73
C PRO A 171 2.35 7.59 17.65
N PHE A 172 3.44 6.84 17.65
CA PHE A 172 3.60 5.66 16.81
C PHE A 172 2.83 4.50 17.41
N VAL A 173 2.05 3.80 16.59
CA VAL A 173 1.36 2.57 16.96
C VAL A 173 2.04 1.40 16.26
N MET A 174 2.45 0.40 17.03
CA MET A 174 3.10 -0.79 16.52
C MET A 174 2.42 -2.05 17.05
N LEU A 175 2.21 -3.01 16.16
CA LEU A 175 1.72 -4.34 16.52
C LEU A 175 2.91 -5.29 16.65
N ILE A 176 3.06 -5.88 17.83
CA ILE A 176 3.99 -6.96 18.10
C ILE A 176 3.27 -8.27 17.82
N VAL A 177 3.85 -9.08 16.94
CA VAL A 177 3.34 -10.40 16.56
C VAL A 177 4.39 -11.46 16.89
N PRO A 178 3.98 -12.70 17.21
CA PRO A 178 4.92 -13.74 17.53
C PRO A 178 5.68 -14.13 16.26
N GLN A 179 7.00 -14.33 16.40
CA GLN A 179 7.84 -14.82 15.32
C GLN A 179 7.44 -16.27 15.01
N SER A 180 6.79 -16.51 13.86
CA SER A 180 6.62 -17.87 13.37
C SER A 180 7.99 -18.46 13.03
N ALA A 181 8.19 -19.76 13.26
CA ALA A 181 9.45 -20.50 13.02
C ALA A 181 10.00 -20.42 11.57
N ASP A 182 9.29 -19.78 10.63
CA ASP A 182 9.72 -19.54 9.25
C ASP A 182 10.57 -18.25 9.10
N HIS A 183 10.55 -17.35 10.09
CA HIS A 183 11.35 -16.10 10.11
C HIS A 183 12.55 -16.21 11.08
N ASP A 184 13.33 -17.29 10.95
CA ASP A 184 14.56 -17.59 11.72
C ASP A 184 15.76 -16.66 11.38
N ARG A 185 15.48 -15.41 11.01
CA ARG A 185 16.48 -14.39 10.60
C ARG A 185 16.29 -13.03 11.27
N ALA A 186 15.30 -12.87 12.16
CA ALA A 186 14.91 -11.57 12.68
C ALA A 186 15.74 -11.08 13.88
N CYS A 187 16.26 -11.99 14.72
CA CYS A 187 17.18 -11.67 15.81
C CYS A 187 18.57 -12.20 15.45
N VAL A 188 19.41 -11.38 14.83
CA VAL A 188 20.83 -11.70 14.68
C VAL A 188 21.48 -11.36 16.01
N ILE A 189 21.58 -12.35 16.91
CA ILE A 189 22.38 -12.24 18.12
C ILE A 189 23.82 -12.01 17.66
N ARG A 190 24.38 -10.84 17.95
CA ARG A 190 25.76 -10.49 17.63
C ARG A 190 26.58 -10.32 18.90
#